data_AF-A0A0D2P3M0-F1
#
_entry.id   AF-A0A0D2P3M0-F1
#
_cell.length_a   1.000
_cell.length_b   1.000
_cell.length_c   1.000
_cell.angle_alpha   90.00
_cell.angle_beta   90.00
_cell.angle_gamma   90.00
#
_symmetry.space_group_name_H-M   'P 1'
#
loop_
_entity.id
_entity.type
_entity.pdbx_description
1 polymer ?
#
loop_
_entity_poly.entity_id
_entity_poly.type
_entity_poly.pdbx_seq_one_letter_code
_entity_poly.pdbx_strand_id
1 'polypeptide(L)'
;EWMAIFPPGAGSYRLHTLGSGESNRAVFVAMYHEMHCVQTLANALVRNRREEWPHLHHCLNYLRQIIMCRPDLTLEPGKFNDDVFVGATGSAHVCRDWRIPYDFLAEDMQMW
;
A
#
# COMPACT_ATOMS: atom_id res chain seq x y z
N GLU A 1 5.88 13.55 5.40
CA GLU A 1 4.47 13.12 5.31
C GLU A 1 4.34 11.62 5.08
N TRP A 2 4.75 11.08 3.91
CA TRP A 2 4.66 9.64 3.58
C TRP A 2 5.31 8.65 4.55
N MET A 3 6.27 9.05 5.37
CA MET A 3 6.89 8.15 6.35
C MET A 3 6.05 8.00 7.63
N ALA A 4 5.14 8.93 7.92
CA ALA A 4 4.37 8.93 9.16
C ALA A 4 3.30 7.81 9.21
N ILE A 5 2.93 7.28 8.05
CA ILE A 5 1.95 6.19 7.92
C ILE A 5 2.55 4.81 8.19
N PHE A 6 3.89 4.67 8.24
CA PHE A 6 4.56 3.40 8.45
C PHE A 6 4.91 3.21 9.93
N PRO A 7 4.60 2.04 10.52
CA PRO A 7 5.10 1.71 11.85
C PRO A 7 6.62 1.42 11.78
N PRO A 8 7.31 1.37 12.94
CA PRO A 8 8.63 0.75 13.04
C PRO A 8 8.67 -0.60 12.31
N GLY A 9 9.76 -0.88 11.59
CA GLY A 9 9.83 -2.07 10.72
C GLY A 9 9.09 -1.93 9.38
N ALA A 10 8.60 -0.74 9.02
CA ALA A 10 7.98 -0.40 7.74
C ALA A 10 6.77 -1.26 7.35
N GLY A 11 6.07 -1.82 8.33
CA GLY A 11 4.91 -2.70 8.10
C GLY A 11 5.27 -4.18 7.92
N SER A 12 6.51 -4.58 8.23
CA SER A 12 6.88 -5.98 8.35
C SER A 12 6.37 -6.59 9.67
N TYR A 13 6.04 -7.87 9.63
CA TYR A 13 5.64 -8.71 10.75
C TYR A 13 6.57 -9.91 10.85
N ARG A 14 6.94 -10.31 12.07
CA ARG A 14 7.77 -11.49 12.31
C ARG A 14 6.90 -12.74 12.50
N LEU A 15 7.17 -13.78 11.72
CA LEU A 15 6.55 -15.08 11.95
C LEU A 15 7.18 -15.78 13.16
N HIS A 16 6.40 -15.86 14.24
CA HIS A 16 6.78 -16.47 15.52
C HIS A 16 6.47 -17.98 15.61
N THR A 17 6.28 -18.68 14.49
CA THR A 17 5.80 -20.08 14.46
C THR A 17 6.81 -21.04 15.11
N LEU A 18 6.52 -21.43 16.36
CA LEU A 18 7.25 -22.45 17.12
C LEU A 18 7.26 -23.78 16.36
N GLY A 19 8.46 -24.29 16.04
CA GLY A 19 8.66 -25.66 15.55
C GLY A 19 8.83 -25.84 14.03
N SER A 20 8.90 -24.76 13.24
CA SER A 20 9.29 -24.83 11.83
C SER A 20 10.62 -24.11 11.58
N GLY A 21 11.37 -24.53 10.57
CA GLY A 21 12.58 -23.83 10.10
C GLY A 21 12.32 -22.42 9.55
N GLU A 22 11.07 -21.95 9.57
CA GLU A 22 10.67 -20.59 9.22
C GLU A 22 10.57 -19.62 10.42
N SER A 23 10.98 -20.07 11.61
CA SER A 23 11.05 -19.22 12.80
C SER A 23 11.86 -17.95 12.48
N ASN A 24 11.30 -16.77 12.77
CA ASN A 24 11.91 -15.44 12.56
C ASN A 24 11.93 -14.92 11.11
N ARG A 25 11.10 -15.48 10.20
CA ARG A 25 10.93 -14.89 8.87
C ARG A 25 10.11 -13.61 8.93
N ALA A 26 10.63 -12.53 8.35
CA ALA A 26 9.89 -11.29 8.12
C ALA A 26 8.94 -11.45 6.92
N VAL A 27 7.70 -11.02 7.10
CA VAL A 27 6.68 -10.91 6.04
C VAL A 27 6.11 -9.50 6.06
N PHE A 28 5.52 -9.04 4.96
CA PHE A 28 4.90 -7.71 4.91
C PHE A 28 3.39 -7.81 5.04
N VAL A 29 2.80 -6.94 5.87
CA VAL A 29 1.37 -6.71 5.83
C VAL A 29 1.03 -6.00 4.52
N ALA A 30 0.13 -6.60 3.72
CA ALA A 30 -0.16 -6.19 2.35
C ALA A 30 -0.47 -4.69 2.21
N MET A 31 -1.25 -4.11 3.14
CA MET A 31 -1.56 -2.68 3.17
C MET A 31 -0.30 -1.80 3.14
N TYR A 32 0.73 -2.14 3.92
CA TYR A 32 1.97 -1.35 3.94
C TYR A 32 2.81 -1.57 2.68
N HIS A 33 2.76 -2.75 2.07
CA HIS A 33 3.40 -2.96 0.77
C HIS A 33 2.71 -2.13 -0.33
N GLU A 34 1.38 -2.06 -0.32
CA GLU A 34 0.60 -1.19 -1.21
C GLU A 34 0.98 0.29 -1.02
N MET A 35 1.10 0.77 0.23
CA MET A 35 1.54 2.13 0.53
C MET A 35 2.99 2.41 0.09
N HIS A 36 3.90 1.43 0.24
CA HIS A 36 5.27 1.51 -0.27
C HIS A 36 5.28 1.65 -1.80
N CYS A 37 4.44 0.90 -2.50
CA CYS A 37 4.29 1.02 -3.96
C CYS A 37 3.81 2.42 -4.37
N VAL A 38 2.82 2.98 -3.69
CA VAL A 38 2.32 4.35 -3.94
C VAL A 38 3.42 5.39 -3.71
N GLN A 39 4.15 5.28 -2.60
CA GLN A 39 5.27 6.18 -2.30
C GLN A 39 6.39 6.06 -3.34
N THR A 40 6.71 4.84 -3.77
CA THR A 40 7.72 4.57 -4.80
C THR A 40 7.33 5.23 -6.13
N LEU A 41 6.06 5.13 -6.52
CA LEU A 41 5.54 5.79 -7.72
C LEU A 41 5.64 7.32 -7.60
N ALA A 42 5.20 7.90 -6.47
CA ALA A 42 5.27 9.35 -6.24
C ALA A 42 6.72 9.87 -6.33
N ASN A 43 7.68 9.15 -5.74
CA ASN A 43 9.10 9.50 -5.81
C ASN A 43 9.65 9.41 -7.24
N ALA A 44 9.24 8.39 -8.00
CA ALA A 44 9.68 8.19 -9.38
C ALA A 44 9.18 9.28 -10.33
N LEU A 45 7.99 9.83 -10.10
CA LEU A 45 7.47 10.96 -10.88
C LEU A 45 8.36 12.21 -10.78
N VAL A 46 9.00 12.42 -9.62
CA VAL A 46 9.88 13.57 -9.39
C VAL A 46 11.32 13.28 -9.83
N ARG A 47 11.85 12.09 -9.51
CA ARG A 47 13.26 11.75 -9.73
C ARG A 47 13.55 11.17 -11.12
N ASN A 48 12.59 10.45 -11.69
CA ASN A 48 12.64 9.79 -12.99
C ASN A 48 13.96 9.05 -13.28
N ARG A 49 14.32 8.10 -12.41
CA ARG A 49 15.56 7.30 -12.53
C ARG A 49 15.29 5.97 -13.21
N ARG A 50 16.00 5.67 -14.31
CA ARG A 50 15.75 4.48 -15.15
C ARG A 50 16.08 3.17 -14.43
N GLU A 51 17.07 3.19 -13.56
CA GLU A 51 17.44 2.08 -12.70
C GLU A 51 16.32 1.63 -11.74
N GLU A 52 15.35 2.50 -11.46
CA GLU A 52 14.19 2.19 -10.60
C GLU A 52 13.04 1.56 -11.39
N TRP A 53 13.09 1.55 -12.73
CA TRP A 53 12.00 1.06 -13.58
C TRP A 53 11.60 -0.39 -13.33
N PRO A 54 12.52 -1.35 -13.08
CA PRO A 54 12.12 -2.72 -12.73
C PRO A 54 11.29 -2.78 -11.45
N HIS A 55 11.64 -1.97 -10.43
CA HIS A 55 10.90 -1.91 -9.18
C HIS A 55 9.53 -1.23 -9.38
N LEU A 56 9.47 -0.18 -10.21
CA LEU A 56 8.20 0.45 -10.58
C LEU A 56 7.29 -0.50 -11.35
N HIS A 57 7.83 -1.29 -12.28
CA HIS A 57 7.06 -2.28 -13.01
C HIS A 57 6.44 -3.32 -12.07
N HIS A 58 7.23 -3.81 -11.09
CA HIS A 58 6.72 -4.67 -10.04
C HIS A 58 5.61 -4.01 -9.23
N CYS A 59 5.81 -2.78 -8.74
CA CYS A 59 4.84 -2.03 -7.96
C CYS A 59 3.52 -1.83 -8.72
N LEU A 60 3.59 -1.42 -9.98
CA LEU A 60 2.42 -1.22 -10.84
C LEU A 60 1.65 -2.52 -11.06
N ASN A 61 2.35 -3.63 -11.30
CA ASN A 61 1.68 -4.92 -11.44
C ASN A 61 1.08 -5.40 -10.11
N TYR A 62 1.74 -5.17 -8.98
CA TYR A 62 1.20 -5.51 -7.66
C TYR A 62 -0.09 -4.72 -7.35
N LEU A 63 -0.07 -3.39 -7.53
CA LEU A 63 -1.26 -2.54 -7.35
C LEU A 63 -2.40 -2.97 -8.30
N ARG A 64 -2.10 -3.28 -9.57
CA ARG A 64 -3.07 -3.84 -10.51
C ARG A 64 -3.72 -5.12 -9.99
N GLN A 65 -2.92 -6.05 -9.46
CA GLN A 65 -3.43 -7.31 -8.91
C GLN A 65 -4.34 -7.08 -7.69
N ILE A 66 -3.97 -6.18 -6.79
CA ILE A 66 -4.79 -5.85 -5.61
C ILE A 66 -6.12 -5.22 -6.02
N ILE A 67 -6.11 -4.26 -6.96
CA ILE A 67 -7.33 -3.63 -7.49
C ILE A 67 -8.27 -4.70 -8.09
N MET A 68 -7.73 -5.66 -8.85
CA MET A 68 -8.55 -6.74 -9.39
C MET A 68 -9.02 -7.75 -8.33
N CYS A 69 -8.24 -7.97 -7.27
CA CYS A 69 -8.56 -8.89 -6.19
C CYS A 69 -9.66 -8.33 -5.27
N ARG A 70 -9.64 -7.02 -5.04
CA ARG A 70 -10.58 -6.29 -4.18
C ARG A 70 -11.09 -5.05 -4.91
N PRO A 71 -11.91 -5.23 -5.96
CA PRO A 71 -12.36 -4.09 -6.76
C PRO A 71 -13.29 -3.21 -5.94
N ASP A 72 -13.05 -1.90 -5.99
CA ASP A 72 -14.03 -0.92 -5.57
C ASP A 72 -15.03 -0.74 -6.72
N LEU A 73 -16.27 -1.16 -6.49
CA LEU A 73 -17.34 -1.09 -7.48
C LEU A 73 -18.17 0.20 -7.33
N THR A 74 -17.73 1.14 -6.49
CA THR A 74 -18.41 2.42 -6.31
C THR A 74 -18.31 3.23 -7.59
N LEU A 75 -19.45 3.68 -8.10
CA LEU A 75 -19.48 4.53 -9.29
C LEU A 75 -18.85 5.89 -8.95
N GLU A 76 -17.90 6.33 -9.76
CA GLU A 76 -17.34 7.68 -9.64
C GLU A 76 -18.34 8.71 -10.18
N PRO A 77 -18.72 9.73 -9.39
CA PRO A 77 -19.57 10.81 -9.88
C PRO A 77 -18.78 11.65 -10.88
N GLY A 78 -19.33 11.84 -12.08
CA GLY A 78 -18.71 12.65 -13.12
C GLY A 78 -19.58 12.73 -14.37
N LYS A 79 -19.29 13.72 -15.21
CA LYS A 79 -19.94 13.89 -16.52
C LYS A 79 -18.97 13.40 -17.59
N PHE A 80 -18.99 12.09 -17.85
CA PHE A 80 -18.04 11.44 -18.75
C PHE A 80 -18.44 11.48 -20.23
N ASN A 81 -19.66 11.95 -20.54
CA ASN A 81 -20.21 12.05 -21.89
C ASN A 81 -20.56 13.50 -22.31
N ASP A 82 -20.26 14.50 -21.48
CA ASP A 82 -20.49 15.91 -21.82
C ASP A 82 -19.19 16.53 -22.35
N ASP A 83 -19.29 17.57 -23.19
CA ASP A 83 -18.15 18.34 -23.72
C ASP A 83 -17.30 19.01 -22.62
N VAL A 84 -17.81 19.05 -21.38
CA VAL A 84 -17.11 19.53 -20.19
C VAL A 84 -16.81 18.33 -19.29
N PHE A 85 -15.56 17.88 -19.30
CA PHE A 85 -15.05 16.91 -18.34
C PHE A 85 -15.10 17.51 -16.93
N VAL A 86 -16.13 17.14 -16.17
CA VAL A 86 -16.11 17.29 -14.71
C VAL A 86 -15.46 16.03 -14.17
N GLY A 87 -14.19 16.16 -13.78
CA GLY A 87 -13.40 15.05 -13.28
C GLY A 87 -14.05 14.35 -12.10
N ALA A 88 -13.81 13.04 -11.99
CA ALA A 88 -14.28 12.25 -10.87
C ALA A 88 -13.84 12.90 -9.55
N THR A 89 -14.80 13.32 -8.72
CA THR A 89 -14.50 13.88 -7.39
C THR A 89 -14.23 12.79 -6.35
N GLY A 90 -14.17 11.53 -6.79
CA GLY A 90 -14.23 10.35 -5.93
C GLY A 90 -15.62 10.16 -5.32
N SER A 91 -15.82 8.98 -4.75
CA SER A 91 -17.03 8.65 -4.01
C SER A 91 -16.78 8.66 -2.51
N ALA A 92 -17.85 8.70 -1.71
CA ALA A 92 -17.71 8.65 -0.26
C ALA A 92 -17.28 7.24 0.17
N HIS A 93 -16.12 7.12 0.79
CA HIS A 93 -15.63 5.89 1.39
C HIS A 93 -15.55 6.05 2.92
N VAL A 94 -15.88 4.98 3.66
CA VAL A 94 -15.69 4.94 5.11
C VAL A 94 -14.36 4.26 5.39
N CYS A 95 -13.40 5.04 5.88
CA CYS A 95 -12.09 4.52 6.28
C CYS A 95 -12.23 3.57 7.46
N ARG A 96 -11.48 2.47 7.43
CA ARG A 96 -11.22 1.67 8.63
C ARG A 96 -10.10 2.29 9.44
N ASP A 97 -10.09 2.03 10.73
CA ASP A 97 -9.04 2.53 11.61
C ASP A 97 -7.70 1.84 11.30
N TRP A 98 -6.84 2.54 10.55
CA TRP A 98 -5.52 2.06 10.16
C TRP A 98 -4.53 2.03 11.33
N ARG A 99 -4.86 2.68 12.47
CA ARG A 99 -3.98 2.68 13.64
C ARG A 99 -3.90 1.29 14.27
N ILE A 100 -4.93 0.47 14.13
CA ILE A 100 -4.95 -0.89 14.66
C ILE A 100 -3.77 -1.73 14.14
N PRO A 101 -3.57 -1.92 12.81
CA PRO A 101 -2.39 -2.63 12.31
C PRO A 101 -1.09 -1.86 12.55
N TYR A 102 -1.12 -0.53 12.67
CA TYR A 102 0.07 0.26 12.97
C TYR A 102 0.60 -0.05 14.37
N ASP A 103 -0.24 0.11 15.39
CA ASP A 103 0.11 -0.06 16.80
C ASP A 103 0.54 -1.50 17.05
N PHE A 104 -0.18 -2.47 16.48
CA PHE A 104 0.18 -3.89 16.56
C PHE A 104 1.60 -4.18 16.03
N LEU A 105 1.96 -3.65 14.86
CA LEU A 105 3.30 -3.89 14.29
C LEU A 105 4.38 -3.09 15.02
N ALA A 106 4.05 -1.91 15.55
CA ALA A 106 4.97 -1.13 16.36
C ALA A 106 5.33 -1.85 17.67
N GLU A 107 4.36 -2.54 18.28
CA GLU A 107 4.59 -3.42 19.44
C GLU A 107 5.35 -4.69 19.05
N ASP A 108 4.97 -5.37 17.95
CA ASP A 108 5.68 -6.55 17.45
C ASP A 108 7.17 -6.28 17.22
N MET A 109 7.50 -5.14 16.61
CA MET A 109 8.87 -4.75 16.33
C MET A 109 9.73 -4.58 17.59
N GLN A 110 9.13 -4.25 18.74
CA GLN A 110 9.86 -4.14 20.01
C GLN A 110 10.21 -5.51 20.60
N MET A 111 9.48 -6.56 20.21
CA MET A 111 9.78 -7.94 20.61
C MET A 111 10.90 -8.57 19.78
N TRP A 112 11.54 -7.79 18.90
CA TRP A 112 12.62 -8.28 18.05
C TRP A 112 13.91 -8.57 18.80
#